data_AF-A0A3M1F808-F1
#
_entry.id   AF-A0A3M1F808-F1
#
_cell.length_a   1.000
_cell.length_b   1.000
_cell.length_c   1.000
_cell.angle_alpha   90.00
_cell.angle_beta   90.00
_cell.angle_gamma   90.00
#
_symmetry.space_group_name_H-M   'P 1'
#
loop_
_entity.id
_entity.type
_entity.pdbx_description
1 polymer ?
#
loop_
_entity_poly.entity_id
_entity_poly.type
_entity_poly.pdbx_seq_one_letter_code
_entity_poly.pdbx_strand_id
1 'polypeptide(L)'
;MGGGGVDGAIHEEAGPELLDACKEIRRTKYPDGLPVGEAVATPAFDLPARIVIHTVAPKKGKDPLEKLRDCYLNALRLADRYRCESIAFPALGTGAYGIPIDYSAQTAKDILTTYKPFCVRKVFLVLLGDEHYRIYKTFFHEDKENTTETTTKT
;
A
#
# COMPACT_ATOMS: atom_id res chain seq x y z
N MET A 1 2.23 -2.20 15.79
CA MET A 1 1.62 -3.53 15.91
C MET A 1 0.31 -3.34 16.63
N GLY A 2 -0.81 -3.66 15.97
CA GLY A 2 -2.16 -3.53 16.52
C GLY A 2 -2.63 -2.08 16.69
N GLY A 3 -2.40 -1.23 15.70
CA GLY A 3 -2.98 0.11 15.62
C GLY A 3 -4.48 0.08 15.30
N GLY A 4 -5.13 1.25 15.35
CA GLY A 4 -6.52 1.38 14.89
C GLY A 4 -6.65 1.44 13.37
N GLY A 5 -7.89 1.56 12.87
CA GLY A 5 -8.18 1.65 11.45
C GLY A 5 -7.94 0.31 10.73
N VAL A 6 -7.33 0.37 9.54
CA VAL A 6 -7.11 -0.81 8.69
C VAL A 6 -6.19 -1.84 9.37
N ASP A 7 -5.16 -1.41 10.10
CA ASP A 7 -4.27 -2.34 10.84
C ASP A 7 -5.06 -3.15 11.88
N GLY A 8 -5.94 -2.48 12.63
CA GLY A 8 -6.79 -3.10 13.63
C GLY A 8 -7.77 -4.10 13.01
N ALA A 9 -8.45 -3.72 11.93
CA ALA A 9 -9.39 -4.60 11.23
C ALA A 9 -8.69 -5.85 10.65
N ILE A 10 -7.47 -5.69 10.11
CA ILE A 10 -6.67 -6.81 9.62
C ILE A 10 -6.28 -7.73 10.79
N HIS A 11 -5.86 -7.19 11.92
CA HIS A 11 -5.50 -7.97 13.11
C HIS A 11 -6.69 -8.70 13.73
N GLU A 12 -7.87 -8.08 13.73
CA GLU A 12 -9.10 -8.68 14.24
C GLU A 12 -9.50 -9.91 13.42
N GLU A 13 -9.45 -9.82 12.09
CA GLU A 13 -9.87 -10.91 11.20
C GLU A 13 -8.79 -11.97 10.98
N ALA A 14 -7.50 -11.62 11.07
CA ALA A 14 -6.41 -12.58 10.88
C ALA A 14 -6.17 -13.52 12.07
N GLY A 15 -6.74 -13.22 13.23
CA GLY A 15 -6.46 -13.95 14.47
C GLY A 15 -5.18 -13.48 15.19
N PRO A 16 -5.00 -13.89 16.47
CA PRO A 16 -3.91 -13.44 17.33
C PRO A 16 -2.52 -13.80 16.82
N GLU A 17 -2.39 -14.85 16.02
CA GLU A 17 -1.13 -15.34 15.45
C GLU A 17 -0.45 -14.30 14.56
N LEU A 18 -1.22 -13.40 13.94
CA LEU A 18 -0.66 -12.29 13.18
C LEU A 18 0.20 -11.37 14.06
N LEU A 19 -0.28 -11.06 15.26
CA LEU A 19 0.47 -10.24 16.21
C LEU A 19 1.72 -10.96 16.71
N ASP A 20 1.66 -12.27 16.92
CA ASP A 20 2.81 -13.04 17.38
C ASP A 20 3.90 -13.16 16.31
N ALA A 21 3.52 -13.35 15.04
CA ALA A 21 4.45 -13.28 13.92
C ALA A 21 5.12 -11.90 13.79
N CYS A 22 4.34 -10.82 13.97
CA CYS A 22 4.87 -9.47 14.03
C CYS A 22 5.89 -9.31 15.16
N LYS A 23 5.56 -9.72 16.39
CA LYS A 23 6.47 -9.67 17.55
C LYS A 23 7.77 -10.43 17.29
N GLU A 24 7.69 -11.59 16.65
CA GLU A 24 8.88 -12.39 16.33
C GLU A 24 9.79 -11.68 15.33
N ILE A 25 9.22 -11.04 14.29
CA ILE A 25 10.00 -10.21 13.35
C ILE A 25 10.69 -9.05 14.07
N ARG A 26 9.99 -8.38 14.99
CA ARG A 26 10.58 -7.29 15.77
C ARG A 26 11.68 -7.80 16.69
N ARG A 27 11.50 -8.96 17.33
CA ARG A 27 12.53 -9.55 18.20
C ARG A 27 13.79 -9.96 17.43
N THR A 28 13.65 -10.47 16.22
CA THR A 28 14.76 -11.14 15.50
C THR A 28 15.41 -10.33 14.39
N LYS A 29 14.64 -9.52 13.67
CA LYS A 29 15.12 -8.82 12.47
C LYS A 29 15.13 -7.30 12.64
N TYR A 30 14.18 -6.77 13.40
CA TYR A 30 13.99 -5.33 13.58
C TYR A 30 13.81 -4.97 15.06
N PRO A 31 14.82 -5.20 15.93
CA PRO A 31 14.73 -4.92 17.37
C PRO A 31 14.36 -3.46 17.65
N ASP A 32 14.88 -2.55 16.83
CA ASP A 32 14.63 -1.10 16.94
C ASP A 32 13.38 -0.64 16.17
N GLY A 33 12.63 -1.58 15.59
CA GLY A 33 11.46 -1.32 14.76
C GLY A 33 11.77 -1.26 13.26
N LEU A 34 10.70 -1.39 12.46
CA LEU A 34 10.79 -1.32 11.01
C LEU A 34 11.01 0.13 10.56
N PRO A 35 12.05 0.44 9.77
CA PRO A 35 12.29 1.80 9.30
C PRO A 35 11.15 2.35 8.45
N VAL A 36 11.00 3.68 8.44
CA VAL A 36 10.02 4.36 7.58
C VAL A 36 10.34 4.09 6.10
N GLY A 37 9.31 3.72 5.34
CA GLY A 37 9.43 3.32 3.93
C GLY A 37 9.76 1.83 3.73
N GLU A 38 10.11 1.09 4.78
CA GLU A 38 10.44 -0.32 4.69
C GLU A 38 9.21 -1.22 4.85
N ALA A 39 9.27 -2.43 4.29
CA ALA A 39 8.20 -3.40 4.35
C ALA A 39 8.70 -4.81 4.72
N VAL A 40 7.88 -5.56 5.45
CA VAL A 40 8.08 -6.98 5.79
C VAL A 40 6.80 -7.78 5.56
N ALA A 41 6.91 -9.10 5.43
CA ALA A 41 5.74 -9.96 5.25
C ALA A 41 5.62 -10.99 6.38
N THR A 42 4.39 -11.30 6.74
CA THR A 42 3.99 -12.44 7.59
C THR A 42 3.03 -13.33 6.81
N PRO A 43 2.78 -14.58 7.26
CA PRO A 43 1.57 -15.30 6.89
C PRO A 43 0.32 -14.44 7.17
N ALA A 44 -0.77 -14.70 6.44
CA ALA A 44 -2.03 -13.98 6.64
C ALA A 44 -3.00 -14.68 7.61
N PHE A 45 -2.66 -15.89 8.05
CA PHE A 45 -3.45 -16.67 9.01
C PHE A 45 -4.88 -16.89 8.54
N ASP A 46 -5.88 -16.43 9.29
CA ASP A 46 -7.30 -16.68 8.98
C ASP A 46 -7.81 -15.84 7.79
N LEU A 47 -7.03 -14.86 7.32
CA LEU A 47 -7.38 -14.09 6.14
C LEU A 47 -7.30 -14.96 4.86
N PRO A 48 -8.16 -14.71 3.87
CA PRO A 48 -8.11 -15.40 2.56
C PRO A 48 -6.87 -15.02 1.72
N ALA A 49 -6.06 -14.07 2.19
CA ALA A 49 -4.83 -13.66 1.54
C ALA A 49 -3.70 -14.66 1.78
N ARG A 50 -2.66 -14.65 0.93
CA ARG A 50 -1.49 -15.50 1.13
C ARG A 50 -0.55 -14.99 2.23
N ILE A 51 -0.36 -13.67 2.24
CA ILE A 51 0.53 -12.97 3.18
C ILE A 51 -0.09 -11.62 3.55
N VAL A 52 0.31 -11.10 4.69
CA VAL A 52 0.13 -9.68 5.03
C VAL A 52 1.48 -8.98 4.90
N ILE A 53 1.51 -7.88 4.15
CA ILE A 53 2.69 -7.03 4.03
C ILE A 53 2.52 -5.83 4.96
N HIS A 54 3.42 -5.72 5.93
CA HIS A 54 3.48 -4.65 6.91
C HIS A 54 4.48 -3.60 6.43
N THR A 55 4.07 -2.33 6.38
CA THR A 55 4.93 -1.22 5.97
C THR A 55 4.75 -0.03 6.91
N VAL A 56 5.80 0.76 7.12
CA VAL A 56 5.74 1.98 7.94
C VAL A 56 5.70 3.21 7.04
N ALA A 57 4.51 3.81 6.89
CA ALA A 57 4.36 5.08 6.17
C ALA A 57 5.08 6.23 6.90
N PRO A 58 5.50 7.30 6.21
CA PRO A 58 6.04 8.49 6.87
C PRO A 58 4.94 9.24 7.64
N LYS A 59 5.28 9.85 8.78
CA LYS A 59 4.38 10.72 9.53
C LYS A 59 4.59 12.18 9.14
N LYS A 60 3.51 12.88 8.78
CA LYS A 60 3.56 14.31 8.39
C LYS A 60 4.20 15.15 9.50
N GLY A 61 5.15 15.99 9.11
CA GLY A 61 5.88 16.89 10.02
C GLY A 61 6.99 16.20 10.85
N LYS A 62 7.19 14.88 10.68
CA LYS A 62 8.26 14.13 11.36
C LYS A 62 9.20 13.47 10.35
N ASP A 63 8.63 12.77 9.36
CA ASP A 63 9.39 11.97 8.41
C ASP A 63 9.28 12.57 6.99
N PRO A 64 10.25 12.30 6.11
CA PRO A 64 10.17 12.73 4.72
C PRO A 64 9.02 12.03 3.99
N LEU A 65 8.07 12.80 3.45
CA LEU A 65 6.84 12.26 2.85
C LEU A 65 7.12 11.39 1.61
N GLU A 66 8.23 11.63 0.91
CA GLU A 66 8.68 10.84 -0.23
C GLU A 66 8.93 9.37 0.12
N LYS A 67 9.13 9.04 1.41
CA LYS A 67 9.20 7.64 1.87
C LYS A 67 7.91 6.86 1.67
N LEU A 68 6.80 7.52 1.38
CA LEU A 68 5.56 6.84 0.98
C LEU A 68 5.74 6.05 -0.33
N ARG A 69 6.56 6.55 -1.26
CA ARG A 69 6.95 5.84 -2.50
C ARG A 69 7.67 4.53 -2.19
N ASP A 70 8.57 4.55 -1.21
CA ASP A 70 9.31 3.35 -0.79
C ASP A 70 8.36 2.28 -0.22
N CYS A 71 7.30 2.68 0.51
CA CYS A 71 6.29 1.74 1.03
C CYS A 71 5.64 0.92 -0.09
N TYR A 72 5.16 1.58 -1.15
CA TYR A 72 4.54 0.90 -2.29
C TYR A 72 5.55 0.02 -3.04
N LEU A 73 6.76 0.53 -3.29
CA LEU A 73 7.78 -0.18 -4.03
C LEU A 73 8.24 -1.45 -3.30
N ASN A 74 8.51 -1.35 -2.00
CA ASN A 74 8.97 -2.46 -1.20
C ASN A 74 7.86 -3.50 -0.98
N ALA A 75 6.60 -3.07 -0.88
CA ALA A 75 5.45 -3.97 -0.85
C ALA A 75 5.29 -4.75 -2.17
N LEU A 76 5.38 -4.09 -3.33
CA LEU A 76 5.30 -4.76 -4.63
C LEU A 76 6.45 -5.75 -4.84
N ARG A 77 7.68 -5.38 -4.43
CA ARG A 77 8.84 -6.29 -4.45
C ARG A 77 8.63 -7.50 -3.53
N LEU A 78 8.04 -7.32 -2.36
CA LEU A 78 7.68 -8.44 -1.48
C LEU A 78 6.64 -9.34 -2.14
N ALA A 79 5.57 -8.77 -2.69
CA ALA A 79 4.55 -9.53 -3.40
C ALA A 79 5.17 -10.39 -4.52
N ASP A 80 6.12 -9.85 -5.29
CA ASP A 80 6.87 -10.61 -6.30
C ASP A 80 7.69 -11.76 -5.69
N ARG A 81 8.44 -11.50 -4.61
CA ARG A 81 9.23 -12.54 -3.91
C ARG A 81 8.35 -13.68 -3.42
N TYR A 82 7.13 -13.38 -2.97
CA TYR A 82 6.15 -14.38 -2.54
C TYR A 82 5.29 -14.91 -3.69
N ARG A 83 5.54 -14.51 -4.94
CA ARG A 83 4.78 -14.90 -6.14
C ARG A 83 3.27 -14.64 -6.00
N CYS A 84 2.91 -13.50 -5.41
CA CYS A 84 1.53 -13.04 -5.36
C CYS A 84 1.14 -12.46 -6.73
N GLU A 85 0.01 -12.89 -7.26
CA GLU A 85 -0.53 -12.37 -8.54
C GLU A 85 -1.39 -11.11 -8.33
N SER A 86 -1.79 -10.84 -7.09
CA SER A 86 -2.54 -9.65 -6.73
C SER A 86 -2.13 -9.10 -5.37
N ILE A 87 -2.33 -7.79 -5.18
CA ILE A 87 -2.10 -7.08 -3.92
C ILE A 87 -3.19 -6.02 -3.71
N ALA A 88 -3.58 -5.81 -2.46
CA ALA A 88 -4.49 -4.74 -2.07
C ALA A 88 -3.74 -3.71 -1.22
N PHE A 89 -3.93 -2.42 -1.52
CA PHE A 89 -3.43 -1.30 -0.74
C PHE A 89 -4.60 -0.48 -0.20
N PRO A 90 -4.57 -0.08 1.09
CA PRO A 90 -5.40 1.02 1.55
C PRO A 90 -4.80 2.38 1.13
N ALA A 91 -5.46 3.48 1.48
CA ALA A 91 -4.89 4.81 1.32
C ALA A 91 -3.76 5.06 2.34
N LEU A 92 -2.55 4.60 2.01
CA LEU A 92 -1.40 4.58 2.91
C LEU A 92 -1.10 5.97 3.51
N GLY A 93 -0.94 6.00 4.83
CA GLY A 93 -0.55 7.17 5.61
C GLY A 93 -1.64 8.23 5.84
N THR A 94 -2.81 8.10 5.22
CA THR A 94 -3.88 9.12 5.32
C THR A 94 -4.66 9.12 6.64
N GLY A 95 -4.53 8.05 7.44
CA GLY A 95 -5.10 7.96 8.78
C GLY A 95 -4.24 8.68 9.82
N ALA A 96 -3.88 7.98 10.91
CA ALA A 96 -3.14 8.54 12.05
C ALA A 96 -1.77 9.18 11.72
N TYR A 97 -1.24 8.97 10.51
CA TYR A 97 0.04 9.49 10.04
C TYR A 97 -0.11 10.88 9.38
N GLY A 98 -1.34 11.30 9.08
CA GLY A 98 -1.69 12.65 8.66
C GLY A 98 -1.21 13.04 7.27
N ILE A 99 -0.86 12.08 6.41
CA ILE A 99 -0.51 12.37 5.02
C ILE A 99 -1.78 12.88 4.29
N PRO A 100 -1.71 14.01 3.56
CA PRO A 100 -2.82 14.48 2.74
C PRO A 100 -3.31 13.42 1.73
N ILE A 101 -4.62 13.32 1.54
CA ILE A 101 -5.23 12.27 0.71
C ILE A 101 -4.78 12.39 -0.76
N ASP A 102 -4.73 13.61 -1.27
CA ASP A 102 -4.25 13.95 -2.61
C ASP A 102 -2.77 13.55 -2.83
N TYR A 103 -1.89 13.84 -1.87
CA TYR A 103 -0.50 13.41 -1.93
C TYR A 103 -0.36 11.88 -1.94
N SER A 104 -1.15 11.20 -1.08
CA SER A 104 -1.19 9.74 -1.03
C SER A 104 -1.69 9.13 -2.35
N ALA A 105 -2.76 9.71 -2.92
CA ALA A 105 -3.33 9.29 -4.19
C ALA A 105 -2.39 9.50 -5.38
N GLN A 106 -1.76 10.68 -5.49
CA GLN A 106 -0.75 10.97 -6.51
C GLN A 106 0.43 10.00 -6.41
N THR A 107 0.95 9.77 -5.19
CA THR A 107 2.04 8.81 -4.97
C THR A 107 1.65 7.41 -5.41
N ALA A 108 0.44 6.96 -5.05
CA ALA A 108 -0.09 5.67 -5.49
C ALA A 108 -0.17 5.60 -7.02
N LYS A 109 -0.74 6.61 -7.68
CA LYS A 109 -0.83 6.69 -9.16
C LYS A 109 0.54 6.55 -9.79
N ASP A 110 1.51 7.35 -9.34
CA ASP A 110 2.85 7.39 -9.92
C ASP A 110 3.54 6.02 -9.81
N ILE A 111 3.51 5.37 -8.65
CA ILE A 111 4.17 4.06 -8.49
C ILE A 111 3.46 2.97 -9.25
N LEU A 112 2.14 2.89 -9.13
CA LEU A 112 1.36 1.79 -9.69
C LEU A 112 1.30 1.85 -11.23
N THR A 113 1.53 3.02 -11.83
CA THR A 113 1.61 3.17 -13.29
C THR A 113 3.03 2.96 -13.82
N THR A 114 4.06 3.43 -13.10
CA THR A 114 5.46 3.41 -13.57
C THR A 114 6.22 2.14 -13.21
N TYR A 115 6.00 1.55 -12.03
CA TYR A 115 6.67 0.33 -11.61
C TYR A 115 5.96 -0.90 -12.17
N LYS A 116 6.72 -1.82 -12.75
CA LYS A 116 6.20 -3.07 -13.33
C LYS A 116 6.68 -4.26 -12.47
N PRO A 117 5.86 -4.72 -11.50
CA PRO A 117 6.15 -5.94 -10.76
C PRO A 117 6.12 -7.16 -11.70
N PHE A 118 6.86 -8.21 -11.35
CA PHE A 118 7.02 -9.40 -12.17
C PHE A 118 5.82 -10.35 -12.09
N CYS A 119 5.29 -10.59 -10.88
CA CYS A 119 4.20 -11.52 -10.62
C CYS A 119 2.84 -10.81 -10.52
N VAL A 120 2.82 -9.63 -9.90
CA VAL A 120 1.57 -8.92 -9.58
C VAL A 120 0.91 -8.40 -10.87
N ARG A 121 -0.27 -8.92 -11.18
CA ARG A 121 -1.08 -8.52 -12.36
C ARG A 121 -2.29 -7.68 -12.00
N LYS A 122 -2.73 -7.72 -10.75
CA LYS A 122 -3.88 -6.95 -10.28
C LYS A 122 -3.57 -6.22 -8.97
N VAL A 123 -3.82 -4.92 -8.95
CA VAL A 123 -3.72 -4.08 -7.75
C VAL A 123 -5.11 -3.60 -7.39
N PHE A 124 -5.49 -3.75 -6.11
CA PHE A 124 -6.72 -3.21 -5.56
C PHE A 124 -6.39 -2.00 -4.69
N LEU A 125 -7.11 -0.89 -4.89
CA LEU A 125 -7.10 0.24 -3.97
C LEU A 125 -8.37 0.16 -3.13
N VAL A 126 -8.23 -0.22 -1.86
CA VAL A 126 -9.35 -0.44 -0.94
C VAL A 126 -9.51 0.82 -0.10
N LEU A 127 -10.46 1.66 -0.50
CA LEU A 127 -10.65 3.00 0.04
C LEU A 127 -11.88 3.01 0.95
N LEU A 128 -11.68 3.41 2.21
CA LEU A 128 -12.75 3.55 3.18
C LEU A 128 -13.29 4.98 3.13
N GLY A 129 -14.57 5.13 2.82
CA GLY A 129 -15.27 6.42 2.81
C GLY A 129 -15.28 7.13 1.45
N ASP A 130 -16.34 7.91 1.24
CA ASP A 130 -16.63 8.57 -0.03
C ASP A 130 -15.58 9.61 -0.42
N GLU A 131 -14.98 10.29 0.55
CA GLU A 131 -13.96 11.30 0.30
C GLU A 131 -12.68 10.68 -0.30
N HIS A 132 -12.14 9.62 0.32
CA HIS A 132 -10.99 8.89 -0.21
C HIS A 132 -11.28 8.37 -1.60
N TYR A 133 -12.44 7.74 -1.80
CA TYR A 133 -12.85 7.25 -3.12
C TYR A 133 -12.89 8.37 -4.15
N ARG A 134 -13.58 9.48 -3.87
CA ARG A 134 -13.71 10.62 -4.78
C ARG A 134 -12.36 11.20 -5.16
N ILE A 135 -11.47 11.42 -4.19
CA ILE A 135 -10.14 12.00 -4.44
C ILE A 135 -9.28 11.02 -5.24
N TYR A 136 -9.14 9.76 -4.81
CA TYR A 136 -8.36 8.77 -5.58
C TYR A 136 -8.90 8.61 -7.00
N LYS A 137 -10.23 8.66 -7.18
CA LYS A 137 -10.86 8.58 -8.49
C LYS A 137 -10.33 9.65 -9.46
N THR A 138 -10.08 10.88 -9.03
CA THR A 138 -9.57 11.93 -9.94
C THR A 138 -8.18 11.58 -10.49
N PHE A 139 -7.32 10.97 -9.68
CA PHE A 139 -5.97 10.61 -10.12
C PHE A 139 -5.94 9.41 -11.08
N PHE A 140 -6.84 8.45 -10.93
CA PHE A 140 -6.84 7.21 -11.74
C PHE A 140 -7.81 7.24 -12.95
N HIS A 141 -8.62 8.29 -13.11
CA HIS A 141 -9.56 8.42 -14.24
C HIS A 141 -9.11 9.39 -15.35
N GLU A 142 -8.02 10.15 -15.18
CA GLU A 142 -7.56 11.14 -16.17
C GLU A 142 -6.99 10.57 -17.48
N ASP A 143 -6.79 9.25 -17.61
CA ASP A 143 -6.06 8.67 -18.75
C ASP A 143 -6.96 8.12 -19.89
N LYS A 144 -8.24 8.51 -19.99
CA LYS A 144 -9.14 8.02 -21.06
C LYS A 144 -9.56 9.02 -22.14
N GLU A 145 -9.23 10.31 -22.04
CA GLU A 145 -9.76 11.33 -22.98
C GLU A 145 -8.75 11.99 -23.94
N ASN A 146 -7.46 11.64 -23.92
CA ASN A 146 -6.47 12.28 -24.80
C ASN A 146 -5.96 11.42 -25.98
N THR A 147 -6.73 10.43 -26.41
CA THR A 147 -6.47 9.71 -27.69
C THR A 147 -7.61 9.93 -28.65
N THR A 148 -7.75 11.16 -29.17
CA THR A 148 -8.49 11.37 -30.42
C THR A 148 -7.46 11.61 -31.52
N GLU A 149 -7.34 10.61 -32.38
CA GLU A 149 -6.49 10.59 -33.56
C GLU A 149 -6.81 11.77 -34.48
N THR A 150 -5.85 12.69 -34.61
CA THR A 150 -5.78 13.56 -35.79
C THR A 150 -5.29 12.71 -36.95
N THR A 151 -6.21 12.15 -37.74
CA THR A 151 -5.89 11.62 -39.07
C THR A 151 -6.70 12.37 -40.12
N THR A 152 -6.19 13.53 -40.54
CA THR A 152 -6.45 14.06 -41.87
C THR A 152 -5.59 13.28 -42.86
N LYS A 153 -6.22 12.57 -43.78
CA LYS A 153 -5.63 12.30 -45.09
C LYS A 153 -6.70 12.48 -46.18
N THR A 154 -6.27 13.28 -47.15
CA THR A 154 -6.83 13.70 -48.44
C THR A 154 -7.62 12.66 -49.20
#